data_AF-A0A7C7AAR9-F1
#
_entry.id   AF-A0A7C7AAR9-F1
#
_cell.length_a   1.000
_cell.length_b   1.000
_cell.length_c   1.000
_cell.angle_alpha   90.00
_cell.angle_beta   90.00
_cell.angle_gamma   90.00
#
_symmetry.space_group_name_H-M   'P 1'
#
loop_
_entity.id
_entity.type
_entity.pdbx_description
1 polymer ?
#
loop_
_entity_poly.entity_id
_entity_poly.type
_entity_poly.pdbx_seq_one_letter_code
_entity_poly.pdbx_strand_id
1 'polypeptide(L)'
;MNYSTQSKNFKIYTLIEVGKKYQFSGNETSEWAKNAKEAQESNKYTSLQYTIIIENISDKVIRDFKAQAFVDEGLRPYIMSGILYFGTLNQQKIDLNVKNNEKMDYMTEISRFTWLPNINQIDVKDKEKILEAIKKPIKLIIKWRDGEEYLLLENAEVKIY
;
A
#
# COMPACT_ATOMS: atom_id res chain seq x y z
N MET A 1 -11.13 -5.43 -16.39
CA MET A 1 -10.18 -6.32 -15.68
C MET A 1 -10.46 -6.18 -14.19
N ASN A 2 -10.77 -7.26 -13.49
CA ASN A 2 -10.95 -7.23 -12.03
C ASN A 2 -9.56 -7.31 -11.38
N TYR A 3 -8.98 -6.16 -11.00
CA TYR A 3 -7.68 -6.06 -10.29
C TYR A 3 -7.81 -6.51 -8.83
N SER A 4 -8.22 -7.76 -8.64
CA SER A 4 -8.46 -8.32 -7.32
C SER A 4 -7.89 -9.72 -7.19
N THR A 5 -7.23 -9.98 -6.07
CA THR A 5 -6.91 -11.34 -5.61
C THR A 5 -8.00 -11.79 -4.66
N GLN A 6 -8.54 -12.99 -4.84
CA GLN A 6 -9.60 -13.51 -3.99
C GLN A 6 -9.13 -14.82 -3.33
N SER A 7 -9.39 -14.92 -2.02
CA SER A 7 -9.16 -16.11 -1.21
C SER A 7 -10.49 -16.64 -0.68
N LYS A 8 -10.43 -17.58 0.27
CA LYS A 8 -11.62 -18.11 0.94
C LYS A 8 -12.35 -17.05 1.75
N ASN A 9 -11.62 -16.18 2.45
CA ASN A 9 -12.21 -15.22 3.38
C ASN A 9 -12.15 -13.78 2.86
N PHE A 10 -11.27 -13.48 1.90
CA PHE A 10 -11.00 -12.10 1.51
C PHE A 10 -11.04 -11.87 0.00
N LYS A 11 -11.44 -10.66 -0.37
CA LYS A 11 -11.21 -10.08 -1.70
C LYS A 11 -10.31 -8.86 -1.54
N ILE A 12 -9.21 -8.85 -2.27
CA ILE A 12 -8.12 -7.88 -2.08
C ILE A 12 -7.93 -7.09 -3.36
N TYR A 13 -8.03 -5.77 -3.28
CA TYR A 13 -7.73 -4.85 -4.37
C TYR A 13 -6.40 -4.18 -4.10
N THR A 14 -5.55 -4.10 -5.13
CA THR A 14 -4.23 -3.48 -5.02
C THR A 14 -4.09 -2.38 -6.05
N LEU A 15 -3.83 -1.16 -5.58
CA LEU A 15 -3.55 0.00 -6.41
C LEU A 15 -2.13 0.50 -6.11
N ILE A 16 -1.38 0.76 -7.17
CA ILE A 16 -0.06 1.36 -7.12
C ILE A 16 -0.09 2.64 -7.95
N GLU A 17 0.26 3.77 -7.34
CA GLU A 17 0.31 5.08 -8.00
C GLU A 17 1.74 5.61 -8.00
N VAL A 18 2.25 5.96 -9.17
CA VAL A 18 3.62 6.46 -9.39
C VAL A 18 3.54 7.86 -10.00
N GLY A 19 4.17 8.84 -9.36
CA GLY A 19 4.23 10.23 -9.86
C GLY A 19 2.99 11.07 -9.62
N LYS A 20 2.01 10.55 -8.88
CA LYS A 20 0.82 11.31 -8.47
C LYS A 20 1.23 12.53 -7.63
N LYS A 21 0.67 13.69 -7.97
CA LYS A 21 0.80 14.90 -7.16
C LYS A 21 -0.27 14.92 -6.07
N TYR A 22 0.14 15.21 -4.83
CA TYR A 22 -0.74 15.33 -3.68
C TYR A 22 -0.92 16.80 -3.32
N GLN A 23 -2.13 17.12 -2.88
CA GLN A 23 -2.43 18.44 -2.33
C GLN A 23 -2.02 18.45 -0.86
N PHE A 24 -1.03 19.28 -0.54
CA PHE A 24 -0.66 19.61 0.83
C PHE A 24 -1.27 20.96 1.18
N SER A 25 -1.77 21.11 2.40
CA SER A 25 -2.25 22.41 2.86
C SER A 25 -1.08 23.39 2.98
N GLY A 26 -1.34 24.69 2.85
CA GLY A 26 -0.29 25.71 2.99
C GLY A 26 0.29 25.82 4.42
N ASN A 27 -0.32 25.15 5.39
CA ASN A 27 -0.07 25.28 6.82
C ASN A 27 0.28 23.94 7.50
N GLU A 28 0.98 23.05 6.77
CA GLU A 28 1.37 21.75 7.31
C GLU A 28 2.10 21.90 8.66
N THR A 29 1.50 21.35 9.72
CA THR A 29 2.07 21.39 11.06
C THR A 29 2.94 20.17 11.35
N SER A 30 2.72 19.06 10.64
CA SER A 30 3.54 17.86 10.78
C SER A 30 4.83 17.96 9.97
N GLU A 31 5.95 17.54 10.58
CA GLU A 31 7.25 17.49 9.90
C GLU A 31 7.22 16.55 8.69
N TRP A 32 6.47 15.45 8.78
CA TRP A 32 6.26 14.54 7.65
C TRP A 32 5.63 15.25 6.45
N ALA A 33 4.56 16.02 6.65
CA ALA A 33 3.86 16.68 5.55
C ALA A 33 4.70 17.80 4.92
N LYS A 34 5.48 18.54 5.73
CA LYS A 34 6.48 19.50 5.23
C LYS A 34 7.51 18.82 4.34
N ASN A 35 8.14 17.74 4.82
CA ASN A 35 9.14 16.99 4.07
C ASN A 35 8.56 16.38 2.78
N ALA A 36 7.33 15.87 2.82
CA ALA A 36 6.66 15.34 1.64
C ALA A 36 6.35 16.44 0.61
N LYS A 37 5.90 17.62 1.06
CA LYS A 37 5.69 18.77 0.18
C LYS A 37 7.00 19.23 -0.46
N GLU A 38 8.06 19.40 0.32
CA GLU A 38 9.38 19.78 -0.17
C GLU A 38 9.93 18.77 -1.19
N ALA A 39 9.79 17.46 -0.93
CA ALA A 39 10.18 16.42 -1.86
C ALA A 39 9.43 16.54 -3.20
N GLN A 40 8.11 16.78 -3.16
CA GLN A 40 7.28 16.99 -4.36
C GLN A 40 7.70 18.24 -5.15
N GLU A 41 7.94 19.35 -4.46
CA GLU A 41 8.28 20.65 -5.07
C GLU A 41 9.72 20.67 -5.62
N SER A 42 10.62 19.88 -5.05
CA SER A 42 12.03 19.82 -5.47
C SER A 42 12.25 19.28 -6.88
N ASN A 43 11.27 18.56 -7.45
CA ASN A 43 11.39 17.82 -8.70
C ASN A 43 12.51 16.75 -8.71
N LYS A 44 13.15 16.47 -7.57
CA LYS A 44 14.19 15.43 -7.44
C LYS A 44 13.61 14.03 -7.25
N TYR A 45 12.33 13.95 -6.90
CA TYR A 45 11.66 12.73 -6.51
C TYR A 45 10.37 12.50 -7.28
N THR A 46 10.03 11.23 -7.42
CA THR A 46 8.72 10.75 -7.90
C THR A 46 8.03 10.06 -6.73
N SER A 47 6.75 10.36 -6.51
CA SER A 47 5.94 9.70 -5.48
C SER A 47 5.68 8.25 -5.84
N LEU A 48 5.60 7.39 -4.82
CA LEU A 48 5.18 5.99 -4.94
C LEU A 48 4.20 5.70 -3.80
N GLN A 49 2.97 5.36 -4.15
CA GLN A 49 1.94 4.95 -3.20
C GLN A 49 1.45 3.54 -3.52
N TYR A 50 1.45 2.69 -2.49
CA TYR A 50 0.74 1.41 -2.48
C TYR A 50 -0.52 1.55 -1.64
N THR A 51 -1.64 1.07 -2.15
CA THR A 51 -2.90 0.97 -1.43
C THR A 51 -3.45 -0.45 -1.61
N ILE A 52 -3.71 -1.14 -0.50
CA ILE A 52 -4.31 -2.47 -0.49
C ILE A 52 -5.60 -2.41 0.32
N ILE A 53 -6.72 -2.68 -0.35
CA ILE A 53 -8.05 -2.76 0.27
C ILE A 53 -8.36 -4.23 0.46
N ILE A 54 -8.68 -4.62 1.69
CA ILE A 54 -8.96 -6.00 2.09
C ILE A 54 -10.42 -6.07 2.54
N GLU A 55 -11.24 -6.71 1.72
CA GLU A 55 -12.67 -6.91 1.93
C GLU A 55 -12.90 -8.31 2.51
N ASN A 56 -13.54 -8.41 3.68
CA ASN A 56 -14.06 -9.67 4.20
C ASN A 56 -15.29 -10.08 3.39
N ILE A 57 -15.16 -11.17 2.63
CA ILE A 57 -16.25 -11.74 1.83
C ILE A 57 -16.86 -12.99 2.48
N SER A 58 -16.42 -13.32 3.69
CA SER A 58 -17.02 -14.41 4.47
C SER A 58 -18.20 -13.91 5.30
N ASP A 59 -19.13 -14.81 5.58
CA ASP A 59 -20.25 -14.53 6.50
C ASP A 59 -19.82 -14.47 7.98
N LYS A 60 -18.51 -14.61 8.27
CA LYS A 60 -17.97 -14.66 9.63
C LYS A 60 -17.45 -13.30 10.06
N VAL A 61 -17.56 -13.05 11.37
CA VAL A 61 -16.85 -11.95 12.04
C VAL A 61 -15.37 -12.29 12.08
N ILE A 62 -14.52 -11.38 11.62
CA ILE A 62 -13.06 -11.51 11.71
C ILE A 62 -12.58 -10.59 12.83
N ARG A 63 -12.07 -11.15 13.92
CA ARG A 63 -11.62 -10.37 15.09
C ARG A 63 -10.11 -10.26 15.17
N ASP A 64 -9.63 -9.15 15.70
CA ASP A 64 -8.20 -8.87 15.89
C ASP A 64 -7.41 -8.97 14.57
N PHE A 65 -8.01 -8.45 13.49
CA PHE A 65 -7.44 -8.46 12.15
C PHE A 65 -6.10 -7.72 12.11
N LYS A 66 -5.11 -8.35 11.46
CA LYS A 66 -3.79 -7.82 11.14
C LYS A 66 -3.44 -8.16 9.71
N ALA A 67 -2.79 -7.22 9.03
CA ALA A 67 -2.26 -7.44 7.70
C ALA A 67 -0.86 -6.84 7.57
N GLN A 68 0.01 -7.52 6.83
CA GLN A 68 1.35 -7.05 6.49
C GLN A 68 1.68 -7.41 5.04
N ALA A 69 1.95 -6.39 4.24
CA ALA A 69 2.34 -6.48 2.85
C ALA A 69 3.86 -6.28 2.72
N PHE A 70 4.48 -6.99 1.78
CA PHE A 70 5.91 -6.93 1.47
C PHE A 70 6.09 -6.63 -0.02
N VAL A 71 6.77 -5.54 -0.33
CA VAL A 71 7.10 -5.15 -1.71
C VAL A 71 8.48 -5.68 -2.11
N ASP A 72 8.81 -5.66 -3.40
CA ASP A 72 10.03 -6.26 -3.92
C ASP A 72 11.31 -5.62 -3.36
N GLU A 73 12.29 -6.46 -2.99
CA GLU A 73 13.58 -6.01 -2.47
C GLU A 73 14.42 -5.23 -3.47
N GLY A 74 14.15 -5.38 -4.77
CA GLY A 74 14.77 -4.58 -5.83
C GLY A 74 14.52 -3.07 -5.69
N LEU A 75 13.50 -2.65 -4.92
CA LEU A 75 13.25 -1.24 -4.62
C LEU A 75 14.15 -0.66 -3.51
N ARG A 76 14.79 -1.51 -2.70
CA ARG A 76 15.60 -1.08 -1.55
C ARG A 76 16.63 0.00 -1.87
N PRO A 77 17.37 -0.06 -3.00
CA PRO A 77 18.37 0.96 -3.33
C PRO A 77 17.77 2.33 -3.68
N TYR A 78 16.47 2.37 -4.00
CA TYR A 78 15.81 3.54 -4.58
C TYR A 78 14.84 4.23 -3.62
N ILE A 79 14.31 3.53 -2.60
CA ILE A 79 13.36 4.15 -1.67
C ILE A 79 14.08 5.04 -0.64
N MET A 80 13.59 6.26 -0.44
CA MET A 80 14.17 7.20 0.54
C MET A 80 14.06 6.74 2.00
N SER A 81 13.11 5.86 2.35
CA SER A 81 12.95 5.36 3.73
C SER A 81 12.72 3.84 3.78
N GLY A 82 13.58 3.15 4.52
CA GLY A 82 13.93 1.73 4.38
C GLY A 82 12.97 0.69 4.97
N ILE A 83 11.66 0.83 4.75
CA ILE A 83 10.73 -0.25 5.07
C ILE A 83 9.99 -0.68 3.81
N LEU A 84 10.37 -1.85 3.29
CA LEU A 84 9.74 -2.53 2.15
C LEU A 84 8.52 -3.37 2.56
N TYR A 85 7.94 -3.03 3.71
CA TYR A 85 6.73 -3.64 4.20
C TYR A 85 5.84 -2.59 4.87
N PHE A 86 4.54 -2.84 4.88
CA PHE A 86 3.55 -1.97 5.49
C PHE A 86 2.32 -2.77 5.89
N GLY A 87 1.46 -2.22 6.73
CA GLY A 87 0.37 -3.00 7.28
C GLY A 87 -0.38 -2.28 8.39
N THR A 88 -1.21 -3.04 9.08
CA THR A 88 -1.96 -2.59 10.26
C THR A 88 -1.01 -2.27 11.41
N LEU A 89 -1.29 -1.22 12.19
CA LEU A 89 -0.48 -0.91 13.37
C LEU A 89 -0.69 -1.98 14.45
N ASN A 90 0.38 -2.31 15.18
CA ASN A 90 0.33 -3.36 16.22
C ASN A 90 -0.76 -3.10 17.27
N GLN A 91 -1.01 -1.85 17.64
CA GLN A 91 -1.99 -1.47 18.67
C GLN A 91 -3.42 -1.30 18.14
N GLN A 92 -3.64 -1.26 16.82
CA GLN A 92 -4.98 -1.10 16.24
C GLN A 92 -5.82 -2.37 16.47
N LYS A 93 -7.01 -2.22 17.06
CA LYS A 93 -8.02 -3.28 17.11
C LYS A 93 -8.93 -3.12 15.91
N ILE A 94 -8.86 -4.07 14.98
CA ILE A 94 -9.65 -4.07 13.76
C ILE A 94 -10.50 -5.35 13.80
N ASP A 95 -11.82 -5.18 13.87
CA ASP A 95 -12.76 -6.28 13.70
C ASP A 95 -13.55 -6.02 12.41
N LEU A 96 -13.67 -7.02 11.55
CA LEU A 96 -14.42 -6.94 10.30
C LEU A 96 -15.74 -7.70 10.41
N ASN A 97 -16.75 -7.20 9.70
CA ASN A 97 -18.12 -7.75 9.68
C ASN A 97 -18.78 -7.73 11.08
N VAL A 98 -18.46 -6.71 11.90
CA VAL A 98 -19.15 -6.44 13.17
C VAL A 98 -20.29 -5.47 12.90
N LYS A 99 -21.49 -5.80 13.39
CA LYS A 99 -22.65 -4.90 13.34
C LYS A 99 -22.46 -3.80 14.38
N ASN A 100 -21.88 -2.67 13.97
CA ASN A 100 -21.96 -1.42 14.73
C ASN A 100 -23.17 -0.62 14.22
N ASN A 101 -23.83 0.11 15.11
CA ASN A 101 -25.19 0.63 14.95
C ASN A 101 -25.46 1.50 13.70
N GLU A 102 -24.46 1.85 12.88
CA GLU A 102 -24.64 2.68 11.68
C GLU A 102 -23.82 2.23 10.44
N LYS A 103 -22.83 1.33 10.56
CA LYS A 103 -22.06 0.78 9.42
C LYS A 103 -21.53 -0.62 9.74
N MET A 104 -21.65 -1.54 8.77
CA MET A 104 -20.83 -2.76 8.76
C MET A 104 -19.45 -2.40 8.23
N ASP A 105 -18.42 -2.56 9.06
CA ASP A 105 -17.02 -2.44 8.64
C ASP A 105 -16.57 -3.78 8.05
N TYR A 106 -16.91 -4.04 6.79
CA TYR A 106 -16.53 -5.28 6.09
C TYR A 106 -15.16 -5.17 5.40
N MET A 107 -14.53 -4.00 5.41
CA MET A 107 -13.25 -3.77 4.73
C MET A 107 -12.27 -2.97 5.59
N THR A 108 -11.00 -3.12 5.29
CA THR A 108 -9.92 -2.28 5.83
C THR A 108 -8.93 -1.93 4.73
N GLU A 109 -8.19 -0.84 4.92
CA GLU A 109 -7.17 -0.36 4.00
C GLU A 109 -5.82 -0.31 4.70
N ILE A 110 -4.79 -0.82 4.04
CA ILE A 110 -3.39 -0.57 4.40
C ILE A 110 -2.71 0.14 3.24
N SER A 111 -1.91 1.15 3.54
CA SER A 111 -1.22 1.93 2.52
C SER A 111 0.17 2.32 2.95
N ARG A 112 1.02 2.60 1.95
CA ARG A 112 2.38 3.11 2.15
C ARG A 112 2.68 4.15 1.11
N PHE A 113 3.12 5.30 1.59
CA PHE A 113 3.65 6.38 0.78
C PHE A 113 5.17 6.44 0.93
N THR A 114 5.88 6.56 -0.18
CA THR A 114 7.33 6.76 -0.20
C THR A 114 7.75 7.58 -1.43
N TRP A 115 9.02 7.95 -1.46
CA TRP A 115 9.65 8.69 -2.55
C TRP A 115 10.71 7.83 -3.23
N LEU A 116 10.74 7.92 -4.55
CA LEU A 116 11.77 7.38 -5.44
C LEU A 116 12.56 8.55 -6.05
N PRO A 117 13.79 8.34 -6.56
CA PRO A 117 14.41 9.24 -7.50
C PRO A 117 13.46 9.59 -8.64
N ASN A 118 13.56 10.80 -9.18
CA ASN A 118 12.73 11.20 -10.30
C ASN A 118 12.94 10.27 -11.49
N ILE A 119 11.95 9.41 -11.79
CA ILE A 119 12.05 8.36 -12.81
C ILE A 119 12.21 8.89 -14.24
N ASN A 120 12.00 10.20 -14.43
CA ASN A 120 12.19 10.89 -15.71
C ASN A 120 13.57 11.56 -15.83
N GLN A 121 14.38 11.56 -14.77
CA GLN A 121 15.70 12.21 -14.72
C GLN A 121 16.86 11.24 -14.46
N ILE A 122 16.58 9.98 -14.13
CA ILE A 122 17.57 8.93 -13.93
C ILE A 122 17.89 8.16 -15.21
N ASP A 123 18.95 7.35 -15.18
CA ASP A 123 19.33 6.46 -16.27
C ASP A 123 18.20 5.47 -16.63
N VAL A 124 18.11 5.13 -17.92
CA VAL A 124 17.08 4.22 -18.46
C VAL A 124 17.12 2.87 -17.75
N LYS A 125 18.31 2.32 -17.44
CA LYS A 125 18.43 1.02 -16.77
C LYS A 125 17.90 1.06 -15.35
N ASP A 126 18.12 2.14 -14.63
CA ASP A 126 17.60 2.30 -13.27
C ASP A 126 16.09 2.53 -13.26
N LYS A 127 15.59 3.30 -14.23
CA LYS A 127 14.14 3.44 -14.46
C LYS A 127 13.48 2.08 -14.72
N GLU A 128 14.05 1.25 -15.58
CA GLU A 128 13.53 -0.08 -15.88
C GLU A 128 13.50 -0.98 -14.64
N LYS A 129 14.60 -1.04 -13.87
CA LYS A 129 14.65 -1.82 -12.62
C LYS A 129 13.58 -1.39 -11.61
N ILE A 130 13.36 -0.09 -11.45
CA ILE A 130 12.32 0.44 -10.56
C ILE A 130 10.94 -0.01 -11.03
N LEU A 131 10.63 0.16 -12.31
CA LEU A 131 9.33 -0.19 -12.87
C LEU A 131 9.06 -1.70 -12.85
N GLU A 132 10.07 -2.52 -13.09
CA GLU A 132 10.00 -3.97 -12.95
C GLU A 132 9.73 -4.38 -11.51
N ALA A 133 10.46 -3.80 -10.55
CA ALA A 133 10.28 -4.10 -9.14
C ALA A 133 8.89 -3.69 -8.62
N ILE A 134 8.33 -2.57 -9.10
CA ILE A 134 6.96 -2.11 -8.78
C ILE A 134 5.89 -3.09 -9.29
N LYS A 135 6.10 -3.69 -10.46
CA LYS A 135 5.13 -4.60 -11.11
C LYS A 135 5.14 -6.01 -10.54
N LYS A 136 6.14 -6.35 -9.71
CA LYS A 136 6.22 -7.70 -9.14
C LYS A 136 5.08 -7.94 -8.15
N PRO A 137 4.64 -9.20 -8.00
CA PRO A 137 3.60 -9.54 -7.05
C PRO A 137 3.97 -9.16 -5.61
N ILE A 138 2.98 -8.65 -4.87
CA ILE A 138 3.14 -8.28 -3.46
C ILE A 138 2.79 -9.49 -2.59
N LYS A 139 3.66 -9.82 -1.63
CA LYS A 139 3.32 -10.85 -0.63
C LYS A 139 2.49 -10.19 0.45
N LEU A 140 1.36 -10.79 0.81
CA LEU A 140 0.47 -10.32 1.85
C LEU A 140 0.24 -11.43 2.88
N ILE A 141 0.47 -11.11 4.16
CA ILE A 141 0.13 -11.96 5.28
C ILE A 141 -1.06 -11.33 5.98
N ILE A 142 -2.15 -12.08 6.12
CA ILE A 142 -3.33 -11.70 6.90
C ILE A 142 -3.41 -12.64 8.10
N LYS A 143 -3.60 -12.09 9.30
CA LYS A 143 -3.81 -12.86 10.53
C LYS A 143 -5.01 -12.32 11.28
N TRP A 144 -5.76 -13.20 11.91
CA TRP A 144 -6.84 -12.86 12.83
C TRP A 144 -6.91 -13.92 13.92
N ARG A 145 -7.79 -13.73 14.90
CA ARG A 145 -7.88 -14.59 16.08
C ARG A 145 -7.93 -16.10 15.77
N ASP A 146 -8.67 -16.46 14.72
CA ASP A 146 -9.02 -17.85 14.41
C ASP A 146 -8.38 -18.34 13.09
N GLY A 147 -7.39 -17.62 12.53
CA GLY A 147 -6.76 -18.04 11.28
C GLY A 147 -5.71 -17.09 10.71
N GLU A 148 -5.04 -17.57 9.66
CA GLU A 148 -4.07 -16.81 8.89
C GLU A 148 -4.12 -17.20 7.40
N GLU A 149 -3.78 -16.26 6.53
CA GLU A 149 -3.64 -16.46 5.09
C GLU A 149 -2.36 -15.81 4.57
N TYR A 150 -1.72 -16.51 3.64
CA TYR A 150 -0.57 -16.03 2.88
C TYR A 150 -1.00 -15.90 1.43
N LEU A 151 -0.97 -14.69 0.91
CA LEU A 151 -1.46 -14.35 -0.41
C LEU A 151 -0.36 -13.75 -1.25
N LEU A 152 -0.38 -14.05 -2.53
CA LEU A 152 0.44 -13.40 -3.54
C LEU A 152 -0.47 -12.54 -4.40
N LEU A 153 -0.28 -11.22 -4.36
CA LEU A 153 -1.12 -10.25 -5.06
C LEU A 153 -0.51 -9.98 -6.43
N GLU A 154 -0.93 -10.74 -7.44
CA GLU A 154 -0.40 -10.65 -8.80
C GLU A 154 -1.09 -9.59 -9.66
N ASN A 155 -2.32 -9.19 -9.28
CA ASN A 155 -3.20 -8.36 -10.10
C ASN A 155 -3.30 -6.91 -9.59
N ALA A 156 -2.17 -6.21 -9.49
CA ALA A 156 -2.17 -4.79 -9.11
C ALA A 156 -2.58 -3.88 -10.27
N GLU A 157 -3.45 -2.91 -10.01
CA GLU A 157 -3.65 -1.78 -10.90
C GLU A 157 -2.47 -0.80 -10.72
N VAL A 158 -1.71 -0.54 -11.78
CA VAL A 158 -0.57 0.40 -11.74
C VAL A 158 -0.90 1.64 -12.56
N LYS A 159 -0.88 2.81 -11.91
CA LYS A 159 -1.09 4.13 -12.54
C LYS A 159 0.21 4.93 -12.49
N ILE A 160 0.64 5.41 -13.65
CA ILE A 160 1.83 6.25 -13.81
C ILE A 160 1.36 7.60 -14.36
N TYR A 161 1.76 8.69 -13.70
CA TYR A 161 1.37 10.08 -14.00
C TYR A 161 2.51 10.88 -14.61
#